data_AF-A0A0G1JXC4-F1
#
_entry.id   AF-A0A0G1JXC4-F1
#
_cell.length_a   1.000
_cell.length_b   1.000
_cell.length_c   1.000
_cell.angle_alpha   90.00
_cell.angle_beta   90.00
_cell.angle_gamma   90.00
#
_symmetry.space_group_name_H-M   'P 1'
#
loop_
_entity.id
_entity.type
_entity.pdbx_description
1 polymer ?
#
loop_
_entity_poly.entity_id
_entity_poly.type
_entity_poly.pdbx_seq_one_letter_code
_entity_poly.pdbx_strand_id
1 'polypeptide(L)' 'MASANSISMDELLKHSPAMVLPMPGELIEGKVIDVSKNRILVDIGGVNIGIISGREARDTMNEAFSGCI' A
#
# COMPACT_ATOMS: atom_id res chain seq x y z
N MET A 1 17.68 22.96 26.39
CA MET A 1 18.39 22.10 25.41
C MET A 1 17.35 21.49 24.49
N ALA A 2 17.14 22.10 23.32
CA ALA A 2 16.38 21.52 22.22
C ALA A 2 17.04 22.08 20.95
N SER A 3 17.86 21.26 20.28
CA SER A 3 18.48 21.65 19.01
C SER A 3 17.39 21.59 17.95
N ALA A 4 16.87 22.75 17.56
CA ALA A 4 15.99 22.87 16.41
C ALA A 4 16.86 22.73 15.16
N ASN A 5 17.01 21.49 14.70
CA ASN A 5 17.64 21.18 13.43
C ASN A 5 16.73 21.75 12.33
N SER A 6 16.99 22.98 11.89
CA SER A 6 16.17 23.69 10.90
C SER A 6 16.46 23.13 9.50
N ILE A 7 15.94 21.93 9.23
CA ILE A 7 15.97 21.33 7.90
C ILE A 7 15.02 22.15 7.04
N SER A 8 15.52 22.63 5.90
CA SER A 8 14.70 23.40 4.97
C SER A 8 13.64 22.50 4.33
N MET A 9 12.46 23.05 4.02
CA MET A 9 11.38 22.28 3.37
C MET A 9 11.85 21.65 2.06
N ASP A 10 12.73 22.34 1.33
CA ASP A 10 13.34 21.86 0.08
C ASP A 10 14.20 20.61 0.29
N GLU A 11 14.88 20.47 1.43
CA GLU A 11 15.65 19.28 1.77
C GLU A 11 14.74 18.10 2.13
N LEU A 12 13.61 18.35 2.79
CA LEU A 12 12.64 17.29 3.10
C LEU A 12 11.99 16.71 1.84
N LEU A 13 11.67 17.57 0.86
CA LEU A 13 11.09 17.13 -0.41
C LEU A 13 12.06 16.26 -1.23
N LYS A 14 13.37 16.51 -1.16
CA LYS A 14 14.39 15.68 -1.82
C LYS A 14 14.49 14.27 -1.25
N HIS A 15 14.16 14.10 0.03
CA HIS A 15 14.15 12.81 0.72
C HIS A 15 12.75 12.16 0.75
N SER A 16 11.75 12.79 0.11
CA SER A 16 10.42 12.23 0.02
C SER A 16 10.47 10.93 -0.78
N PRO A 17 9.77 9.87 -0.35
CA PRO A 17 9.64 8.66 -1.13
C PRO A 17 9.09 8.99 -2.52
N ALA A 18 9.66 8.37 -3.54
CA ALA A 18 9.24 8.56 -4.92
C ALA A 18 7.78 8.10 -5.07
N MET A 19 6.99 8.89 -5.79
CA MET A 19 5.63 8.52 -6.14
C MET A 19 5.67 7.31 -7.08
N VAL A 20 5.27 6.14 -6.57
CA VAL A 20 5.21 4.91 -7.36
C VAL A 20 3.90 4.91 -8.14
N LEU A 21 4.02 5.04 -9.45
CA LEU A 21 2.91 4.86 -10.39
C LEU A 21 2.90 3.39 -10.82
N PRO A 22 1.85 2.62 -10.47
CA PRO A 22 1.79 1.20 -10.79
C PRO A 22 1.68 1.00 -12.30
N MET A 23 2.51 0.12 -12.88
CA MET A 23 2.36 -0.32 -14.26
C MET A 23 1.58 -1.66 -14.35
N PRO A 24 0.77 -1.87 -15.40
CA PRO A 24 0.12 -3.17 -15.61
C PRO A 24 1.14 -4.31 -15.70
N GLY A 25 0.96 -5.36 -14.90
CA GLY A 25 1.85 -6.52 -14.86
C GLY A 25 3.02 -6.41 -13.85
N GLU A 26 3.13 -5.30 -13.15
CA GLU A 26 4.10 -5.12 -12.08
C GLU A 26 3.58 -5.70 -10.75
N LEU A 27 4.42 -6.45 -10.04
CA LEU A 27 4.10 -6.92 -8.69
C LEU A 27 4.48 -5.83 -7.69
N ILE A 28 3.51 -5.39 -6.89
CA ILE A 28 3.68 -4.30 -5.94
C ILE A 28 3.26 -4.75 -4.55
N GLU A 29 4.05 -4.39 -3.56
CA GLU A 29 3.73 -4.61 -2.15
C GLU A 29 2.88 -3.44 -1.62
N GLY A 30 1.81 -3.78 -0.91
CA GLY A 30 0.89 -2.79 -0.34
C GLY A 30 0.35 -3.27 1.00
N LYS A 31 -0.13 -2.34 1.81
CA LYS A 31 -0.71 -2.64 3.12
C LYS A 31 -2.22 -2.71 3.04
N VAL A 32 -2.80 -3.80 3.54
CA VAL A 32 -4.27 -3.90 3.64
C VAL A 32 -4.77 -2.91 4.70
N ILE A 33 -5.65 -2.00 4.27
CA ILE A 33 -6.30 -1.01 5.15
C ILE A 33 -7.60 -1.58 5.69
N ASP A 34 -8.42 -2.17 4.82
CA ASP A 34 -9.74 -2.71 5.18
C ASP A 34 -10.09 -3.96 4.36
N VAL A 35 -10.78 -4.89 5.00
CA VAL A 35 -11.29 -6.12 4.39
C VAL A 35 -12.80 -6.17 4.63
N SER A 36 -13.55 -5.92 3.56
CA SER A 36 -15.00 -6.00 3.52
C SER A 36 -15.45 -7.22 2.71
N LYS A 37 -16.69 -7.69 2.91
CA LYS A 37 -17.22 -8.90 2.23
C LYS A 37 -17.09 -8.91 0.70
N ASN A 38 -17.04 -7.73 0.08
CA ASN A 38 -17.04 -7.56 -1.37
C ASN A 38 -15.90 -6.69 -1.90
N ARG A 39 -14.95 -6.26 -1.05
CA ARG A 39 -13.82 -5.42 -1.44
C ARG A 39 -12.68 -5.51 -0.44
N ILE A 40 -11.46 -5.43 -0.94
CA ILE A 40 -10.26 -5.23 -0.12
C ILE A 40 -9.64 -3.90 -0.53
N LEU A 41 -9.34 -3.06 0.46
CA LEU A 41 -8.65 -1.79 0.26
C LEU A 41 -7.17 -1.99 0.61
N VAL A 42 -6.30 -1.70 -0.34
CA VAL A 42 -4.85 -1.82 -0.19
C VAL A 42 -4.23 -0.45 -0.40
N ASP A 43 -3.42 0.01 0.54
CA ASP A 43 -2.58 1.18 0.40
C ASP A 43 -1.34 0.81 -0.43
N ILE A 44 -1.08 1.55 -1.50
CA ILE A 44 0.08 1.38 -2.35
C ILE A 44 0.97 2.61 -2.17
N GLY A 45 1.94 2.46 -1.27
CA GLY A 45 2.99 3.47 -1.03
C GLY A 45 2.47 4.82 -0.53
N GLY A 46 1.28 4.89 0.07
CA GLY A 46 0.72 6.12 0.66
C GLY A 46 0.28 7.17 -0.35
N VAL A 47 0.34 6.88 -1.65
CA VAL A 47 -0.12 7.78 -2.73
C VAL A 47 -1.43 7.28 -3.33
N ASN A 48 -1.52 5.97 -3.57
CA ASN A 48 -2.64 5.37 -4.29
C ASN A 48 -3.34 4.33 -3.43
N ILE A 49 -4.67 4.26 -3.56
CA ILE A 49 -5.48 3.21 -2.93
C ILE A 49 -5.86 2.20 -4.02
N GLY A 50 -5.39 0.97 -3.87
CA GLY A 50 -5.82 -0.18 -4.65
C GLY A 50 -7.15 -0.72 -4.12
N ILE A 51 -8.10 -0.97 -5.02
CA ILE A 51 -9.36 -1.65 -4.71
C ILE A 51 -9.33 -2.99 -5.40
N ILE A 52 -9.34 -4.07 -4.62
CA ILE A 52 -9.51 -5.43 -5.14
C ILE A 52 -10.99 -5.76 -5.03
N SER A 53 -11.60 -6.12 -6.16
CA SER A 53 -13.03 -6.42 -6.21
C SER A 53 -13.31 -7.79 -5.60
N GLY A 54 -14.51 -7.96 -5.00
CA GLY A 54 -14.87 -9.19 -4.30
C GLY A 54 -14.86 -10.47 -5.15
N ARG A 55 -14.86 -10.38 -6.48
CA ARG A 55 -14.66 -11.54 -7.37
C ARG A 55 -13.21 -12.02 -7.32
N GLU A 56 -12.26 -11.11 -7.47
CA GLU A 56 -10.83 -11.40 -7.41
C GLU A 56 -10.38 -11.81 -5.99
N ALA A 57 -10.98 -11.22 -4.95
CA ALA A 57 -10.72 -11.59 -3.56
C ALA A 57 -11.21 -13.00 -3.20
N ARG A 58 -12.35 -13.43 -3.76
CA ARG A 58 -12.90 -14.77 -3.48
C ARG A 58 -12.13 -15.88 -4.19
N ASP A 59 -11.64 -15.61 -5.40
CA ASP A 59 -10.85 -16.59 -6.15
C ASP A 59 -9.50 -16.90 -5.45
N THR A 60 -8.89 -15.90 -4.81
CA THR A 60 -7.61 -16.06 -4.09
C THR A 60 -7.76 -16.54 -2.64
N MET A 61 -8.89 -16.29 -1.98
CA MET A 61 -9.14 -16.77 -0.61
C MET A 61 -9.26 -18.30 -0.50
N ASN A 62 -9.68 -19.00 -1.57
CA ASN A 62 -9.88 -20.45 -1.53
C ASN A 62 -8.58 -21.25 -1.77
N GLU A 63 -7.52 -20.63 -2.30
CA GLU A 63 -6.26 -21.32 -2.60
C GLU A 63 -5.11 -21.00 -1.61
N ALA A 64 -5.23 -19.94 -0.79
CA ALA A 64 -4.10 -19.44 0.00
C ALA A 64 -4.15 -19.67 1.53
N PHE A 65 -5.20 -20.28 2.09
CA PHE A 65 -5.29 -20.56 3.54
C PHE A 65 -5.51 -22.05 3.84
N SER A 66 -4.58 -22.89 3.40
CA SER A 66 -4.34 -24.20 4.00
C SER A 66 -3.01 -24.18 4.75
N GLY A 67 -2.96 -23.51 5.90
CA GLY A 67 -1.83 -23.61 6.81
C GLY A 67 -1.68 -22.42 7.74
N CYS A 68 -1.54 -22.73 9.03
CA CYS A 68 -1.22 -21.85 10.15
C CYS A 68 -2.40 -21.09 10.78
N ILE A 69 -3.32 -21.86 11.36
CA ILE A 69 -3.70 -21.66 12.78
C ILE A 69 -2.93 -22.66 13.62
#